data_AF-A0A959G0R8-F1
#
_entry.id   AF-A0A959G0R8-F1
#
_cell.length_a   1.000
_cell.length_b   1.000
_cell.length_c   1.000
_cell.angle_alpha   90.00
_cell.angle_beta   90.00
_cell.angle_gamma   90.00
#
_symmetry.space_group_name_H-M   'P 1'
#
loop_
_entity.id
_entity.type
_entity.pdbx_description
1 polymer ?
#
loop_
_entity_poly.entity_id
_entity_poly.type
_entity_poly.pdbx_seq_one_letter_code
_entity_poly.pdbx_strand_id
1 'polypeptide(L)'
;FSMALLRTGLHFIRYRNFKVGRQDTKNLVIVGSIAERDRVLGLLQKAGVQRNIMGTVSSEPNPDSSQFLSSVDRLDEVVYIYKVDEIIFCGKDVSAQVIMHWMTVLGPELDYKIVPTESLSIIGSSSKNTAGELYTVDIQFNIATRMARRNKRVIELAACGVLLIGAPLLIWGLKQKRNYFRNIFAVLFRRKSWVGYAPTEEKISDLPNIRVGVVSPLDALRLAQVDDPTRQRINFFYAKDYKATDDVEILFKAFRKLGR
;
A
#
# COMPACT_ATOMS: atom_id res chain seq x y z
N PHE A 1 -28.41 30.70 -14.16
CA PHE A 1 -28.12 31.54 -12.97
C PHE A 1 -28.91 31.14 -11.72
N SER A 2 -30.18 30.69 -11.81
CA SER A 2 -31.03 30.34 -10.66
C SER A 2 -30.55 29.15 -9.81
N MET A 3 -30.06 28.07 -10.42
CA MET A 3 -29.62 26.86 -9.71
C MET A 3 -28.35 27.06 -8.87
N ALA A 4 -27.42 27.91 -9.32
CA ALA A 4 -26.21 28.23 -8.57
C ALA A 4 -26.55 29.03 -7.31
N LEU A 5 -27.45 30.02 -7.43
CA LEU A 5 -27.90 30.84 -6.31
C LEU A 5 -28.70 30.02 -5.28
N LEU A 6 -29.57 29.12 -5.74
CA LEU A 6 -30.33 28.23 -4.85
C LEU A 6 -29.40 27.27 -4.08
N ARG A 7 -28.37 26.73 -4.77
CA ARG A 7 -27.38 25.84 -4.15
C ARG A 7 -26.52 26.58 -3.13
N THR A 8 -26.07 27.81 -3.46
CA THR A 8 -25.29 28.65 -2.54
C THR A 8 -26.13 29.11 -1.35
N GLY A 9 -27.41 29.45 -1.56
CA GLY A 9 -28.34 29.83 -0.50
C GLY A 9 -28.65 28.68 0.47
N LEU A 10 -28.93 27.48 -0.03
CA LEU A 10 -29.15 26.30 0.80
C LEU A 10 -27.89 25.86 1.56
N HIS A 11 -26.71 26.00 0.94
CA HIS A 11 -25.43 25.76 1.60
C HIS A 11 -25.17 26.77 2.73
N PHE A 12 -25.51 28.04 2.53
CA PHE A 12 -25.35 29.08 3.54
C PHE A 12 -26.27 28.86 4.76
N ILE A 13 -27.52 28.47 4.52
CA ILE A 13 -28.49 28.18 5.59
C ILE A 13 -28.07 26.97 6.43
N ARG A 14 -27.40 25.97 5.82
CA ARG A 14 -26.99 24.74 6.52
C ARG A 14 -25.62 24.82 7.20
N TYR A 15 -24.69 25.65 6.71
CA TYR A 15 -23.29 25.63 7.15
C TYR A 15 -22.72 27.00 7.60
N ARG A 16 -23.53 28.09 7.53
CA ARG A 16 -23.16 29.48 7.93
C ARG A 16 -21.81 29.99 7.41
N ASN A 17 -21.28 29.44 6.31
CA ASN A 17 -19.98 29.84 5.74
C ASN A 17 -20.04 29.95 4.21
N PHE A 18 -19.45 31.02 3.68
CA PHE A 18 -19.38 31.36 2.24
C PHE A 18 -18.17 30.75 1.51
N LYS A 19 -17.54 29.70 2.05
CA LYS A 19 -16.33 29.11 1.45
C LYS A 19 -16.70 27.99 0.47
N VAL A 20 -17.08 28.39 -0.74
CA VAL A 20 -17.17 27.45 -1.88
C VAL A 20 -15.79 27.39 -2.54
N GLY A 21 -15.06 26.29 -2.38
CA GLY A 21 -13.87 25.99 -3.18
C GLY A 21 -12.52 25.89 -2.46
N ARG A 22 -12.47 25.80 -1.13
CA ARG A 22 -11.23 25.46 -0.39
C ARG A 22 -11.45 24.13 0.30
N GLN A 23 -10.62 23.12 0.03
CA GLN A 23 -10.56 21.93 0.88
C GLN A 23 -10.15 22.40 2.28
N ASP A 24 -11.10 22.47 3.21
CA ASP A 24 -10.81 22.86 4.58
C ASP A 24 -9.82 21.83 5.17
N THR A 25 -8.65 22.32 5.59
CA THR A 25 -7.64 21.50 6.25
C THR A 25 -8.15 21.15 7.64
N LYS A 26 -8.50 19.88 7.85
CA LYS A 26 -8.96 19.37 9.15
C LYS A 26 -7.90 19.55 10.23
N ASN A 27 -8.32 19.97 11.42
CA ASN A 27 -7.51 20.00 12.63
C ASN A 27 -7.30 18.57 13.15
N LEU A 28 -6.04 18.14 13.18
CA LEU A 28 -5.62 16.79 13.51
C LEU A 28 -4.89 16.75 14.85
N VAL A 29 -5.26 15.80 15.70
CA VAL A 29 -4.50 15.40 16.90
C VAL A 29 -4.03 13.96 16.76
N ILE A 30 -2.80 13.70 17.22
CA ILE A 30 -2.22 12.35 17.26
C ILE A 30 -2.13 11.89 18.71
N VAL A 31 -2.59 10.68 19.02
CA VAL A 31 -2.55 10.11 20.37
C VAL A 31 -1.52 8.96 20.40
N GLY A 32 -0.46 9.14 21.17
CA GLY A 32 0.65 8.18 21.29
C GLY A 32 1.96 8.84 21.69
N SER A 33 3.05 8.08 21.63
CA SER A 33 4.41 8.55 21.91
C SER A 33 4.94 9.50 20.84
N ILE A 34 6.00 10.26 21.18
CA ILE A 34 6.68 11.15 20.23
C ILE A 34 7.27 10.38 19.04
N ALA A 35 7.81 9.17 19.28
CA ALA A 35 8.33 8.32 18.22
C ALA A 35 7.23 7.94 17.22
N GLU A 36 6.06 7.59 17.71
CA GLU A 36 4.92 7.25 16.85
C GLU A 36 4.32 8.49 16.16
N ARG A 37 4.29 9.65 16.83
CA ARG A 37 3.94 10.93 16.18
C ARG A 37 4.78 11.14 14.93
N ASP A 38 6.10 11.09 15.05
CA ASP A 38 7.02 11.34 13.93
C ASP A 38 6.82 10.32 12.80
N ARG A 39 6.53 9.06 13.15
CA ARG A 39 6.16 8.03 12.19
C ARG A 39 4.88 8.37 11.43
N VAL A 40 3.83 8.79 12.14
CA VAL A 40 2.54 9.20 11.56
C VAL A 40 2.72 10.41 10.64
N LEU A 41 3.51 11.41 11.05
CA LEU A 41 3.85 12.56 10.21
C LEU A 41 4.51 12.12 8.89
N GLY A 42 5.46 11.19 8.97
CA GLY A 42 6.12 10.63 7.78
C GLY A 42 5.15 9.87 6.86
N LEU A 43 4.15 9.17 7.42
CA LEU A 43 3.11 8.50 6.63
C LEU A 43 2.19 9.51 5.93
N LEU A 44 1.74 10.55 6.64
CA LEU A 44 0.89 11.60 6.07
C LEU A 44 1.60 12.35 4.94
N GLN A 45 2.88 12.68 5.12
CA GLN A 45 3.70 13.33 4.11
C GLN A 45 3.85 12.47 2.86
N LYS A 46 4.16 11.17 3.02
CA LYS A 46 4.28 10.23 1.89
C LYS A 46 2.95 10.05 1.13
N ALA A 47 1.83 10.13 1.84
CA ALA A 47 0.50 10.05 1.26
C ALA A 47 0.04 11.37 0.60
N GLY A 48 0.83 12.45 0.69
CA GLY A 48 0.46 13.76 0.15
C GLY A 48 -0.73 14.41 0.86
N VAL A 49 -1.05 13.96 2.08
CA VAL A 49 -2.20 14.43 2.84
C VAL A 49 -1.81 15.65 3.66
N GLN A 50 -2.43 16.79 3.37
CA GLN A 50 -2.23 18.02 4.14
C GLN A 50 -3.26 18.11 5.26
N ARG A 51 -2.80 18.27 6.50
CA ARG A 51 -3.62 18.45 7.71
C ARG A 51 -3.04 19.56 8.56
N ASN A 52 -3.89 20.22 9.33
CA ASN A 52 -3.43 21.17 10.34
C ASN A 52 -3.17 20.42 11.65
N ILE A 53 -1.90 20.27 12.03
CA ILE A 53 -1.51 19.41 13.15
C ILE A 53 -1.48 20.23 14.42
N MET A 54 -2.45 19.99 15.31
CA MET A 54 -2.61 20.76 16.54
C MET A 54 -1.62 20.33 17.62
N GLY A 55 -1.24 19.05 17.64
CA GLY A 55 -0.23 18.52 18.56
C GLY A 55 -0.44 17.04 18.88
N THR A 56 0.21 16.58 19.94
CA THR A 56 0.23 15.17 20.37
C THR A 56 -0.32 15.03 21.78
N VAL A 57 -1.17 14.03 21.98
CA VAL A 57 -1.72 13.64 23.29
C VAL A 57 -1.00 12.37 23.73
N SER A 58 -0.52 12.36 24.97
CA SER A 58 0.22 11.23 25.51
C SER A 58 -0.70 10.07 25.85
N SER A 59 -0.21 8.84 25.66
CA SER A 59 -0.83 7.62 26.18
C SER A 59 -0.62 7.44 27.69
N GLU A 60 0.28 8.21 28.30
CA GLU A 60 0.62 8.11 29.72
C GLU A 60 -0.08 9.19 30.58
N PRO A 61 -0.43 8.90 31.85
CA PRO A 61 -1.24 9.80 32.69
C PRO A 61 -0.56 11.12 33.06
N ASN A 62 0.77 11.14 33.12
CA ASN A 62 1.53 12.31 33.56
C ASN A 62 2.60 12.69 32.52
N PRO A 63 2.18 13.32 31.41
CA PRO A 63 3.09 13.64 30.32
C PRO A 63 3.88 14.93 30.57
N ASP A 64 5.04 15.01 29.93
CA ASP A 64 5.81 16.25 29.86
C ASP A 64 5.03 17.32 29.06
N SER A 65 4.65 18.40 29.74
CA SER A 65 3.87 19.51 29.18
C SER A 65 4.61 20.29 28.10
N SER A 66 5.92 20.10 27.94
CA SER A 66 6.69 20.69 26.84
C SER A 66 6.50 19.95 25.50
N GLN A 67 6.09 18.68 25.54
CA GLN A 67 6.01 17.81 24.35
C GLN A 67 4.59 17.39 24.00
N PHE A 68 3.68 17.36 24.98
CA PHE A 68 2.32 16.87 24.82
C PHE A 68 1.29 17.95 25.18
N LEU A 69 0.15 17.93 24.50
CA LEU A 69 -0.98 18.81 24.78
C LEU A 69 -1.69 18.43 26.09
N SER A 70 -1.84 17.12 26.35
CA SER A 70 -2.48 16.55 27.54
C SER A 70 -2.26 15.04 27.62
N SER A 71 -2.80 14.40 28.67
CA SER A 71 -3.00 12.95 28.77
C SER A 71 -4.23 12.52 27.95
N VAL A 72 -4.22 11.27 27.47
CA VAL A 72 -5.37 10.63 26.83
C VAL A 72 -6.62 10.63 27.72
N ASP A 73 -6.48 10.71 29.04
CA ASP A 73 -7.61 10.76 29.99
C ASP A 73 -8.45 12.04 29.87
N ARG A 74 -7.91 13.09 29.24
CA ARG A 74 -8.57 14.39 29.03
C ARG A 74 -8.71 14.74 27.55
N LEU A 75 -8.88 13.73 26.71
CA LEU A 75 -8.93 13.91 25.26
C LEU A 75 -10.14 14.76 24.82
N ASP A 76 -11.25 14.73 25.55
CA ASP A 76 -12.42 15.61 25.37
C ASP A 76 -12.09 17.10 25.52
N GLU A 77 -11.31 17.47 26.54
CA GLU A 77 -10.85 18.85 26.72
C GLU A 77 -10.02 19.31 25.52
N VAL A 78 -9.11 18.45 25.05
CA VAL A 78 -8.27 18.72 23.87
C VAL A 78 -9.14 18.91 22.62
N VAL A 79 -10.10 18.02 22.40
CA VAL A 79 -11.03 18.11 21.26
C VAL A 79 -11.79 19.43 21.27
N TYR A 80 -12.30 19.84 22.43
CA TYR A 80 -13.07 21.06 22.60
C TYR A 80 -12.23 22.33 22.39
N ILE A 81 -11.06 22.41 23.03
CA ILE A 81 -10.18 23.59 23.00
C ILE A 81 -9.62 23.81 21.59
N TYR A 82 -9.10 22.75 20.97
CA TYR A 82 -8.42 22.84 19.69
C TYR A 82 -9.34 22.69 18.48
N LYS A 83 -10.65 22.51 18.71
CA LYS A 83 -11.67 22.29 17.66
C LYS A 83 -11.20 21.20 16.70
N VAL A 84 -10.90 20.05 17.26
CA VAL A 84 -10.33 18.90 16.53
C VAL A 84 -11.40 18.35 15.58
N ASP A 85 -10.99 18.00 14.36
CA ASP A 85 -11.85 17.38 13.36
C ASP A 85 -11.47 15.90 13.11
N GLU A 86 -10.21 15.55 13.36
CA GLU A 86 -9.65 14.21 13.14
C GLU A 86 -8.71 13.80 14.28
N ILE A 87 -8.80 12.55 14.72
CA ILE A 87 -7.92 11.95 15.73
C ILE A 87 -7.26 10.70 15.14
N ILE A 88 -5.93 10.62 15.23
CA ILE A 88 -5.15 9.42 14.89
C ILE A 88 -4.62 8.77 16.17
N PHE A 89 -5.05 7.56 16.47
CA PHE A 89 -4.55 6.74 17.58
C PHE A 89 -3.40 5.83 17.13
N CYS A 90 -2.29 5.84 17.86
CA CYS A 90 -1.18 4.91 17.65
C CYS A 90 -1.45 3.61 18.40
N GLY A 91 -1.84 2.55 17.69
CA GLY A 91 -2.22 1.25 18.28
C GLY A 91 -1.08 0.50 18.98
N LYS A 92 0.18 0.95 18.79
CA LYS A 92 1.33 0.51 19.58
C LYS A 92 1.27 1.00 21.02
N ASP A 93 0.79 2.24 21.20
CA ASP A 93 0.87 2.96 22.48
C ASP A 93 -0.48 3.03 23.19
N VAL A 94 -1.59 2.94 22.43
CA VAL A 94 -2.96 3.03 22.94
C VAL A 94 -3.69 1.72 22.70
N SER A 95 -4.23 1.12 23.77
CA SER A 95 -4.98 -0.13 23.67
C SER A 95 -6.30 0.05 22.91
N ALA A 96 -6.76 -1.02 22.25
CA ALA A 96 -8.02 -1.00 21.51
C ALA A 96 -9.22 -0.62 22.41
N GLN A 97 -9.18 -1.00 23.69
CA GLN A 97 -10.20 -0.66 24.68
C GLN A 97 -10.29 0.85 24.92
N VAL A 98 -9.14 1.52 25.07
CA VAL A 98 -9.07 2.98 25.26
C VAL A 98 -9.52 3.71 23.99
N ILE A 99 -9.12 3.23 22.82
CA ILE A 99 -9.56 3.78 21.53
C ILE A 99 -11.09 3.70 21.41
N MET A 100 -11.68 2.52 21.65
CA MET A 100 -13.13 2.32 21.57
C MET A 100 -13.90 3.17 22.59
N HIS A 101 -13.36 3.32 23.80
CA HIS A 101 -13.94 4.19 24.82
C HIS A 101 -14.05 5.64 24.31
N TRP A 102 -12.97 6.21 23.81
CA TRP A 102 -12.95 7.58 23.32
C TRP A 102 -13.79 7.79 22.05
N MET A 103 -13.79 6.84 21.13
CA MET A 103 -14.70 6.86 19.97
C MET A 103 -16.19 6.91 20.39
N THR A 104 -16.51 6.29 21.53
CA THR A 104 -17.88 6.28 22.07
C THR A 104 -18.21 7.60 22.77
N VAL A 105 -17.30 8.11 23.62
CA VAL A 105 -17.49 9.34 24.40
C VAL A 105 -17.59 10.57 23.51
N LEU A 106 -16.68 10.70 22.53
CA LEU A 106 -16.59 11.87 21.66
C LEU A 106 -17.62 11.83 20.51
N GLY A 107 -18.23 10.67 20.26
CA GLY A 107 -19.33 10.52 19.31
C GLY A 107 -18.93 10.58 17.83
N PRO A 108 -19.89 10.46 16.91
CA PRO A 108 -19.63 10.21 15.49
C PRO A 108 -19.25 11.46 14.67
N GLU A 109 -19.17 12.65 15.29
CA GLU A 109 -18.90 13.90 14.57
C GLU A 109 -17.43 14.07 14.16
N LEU A 110 -16.51 13.35 14.83
CA LEU A 110 -15.09 13.34 14.56
C LEU A 110 -14.68 12.20 13.63
N ASP A 111 -13.62 12.41 12.85
CA ASP A 111 -12.97 11.34 12.11
C ASP A 111 -11.95 10.61 13.01
N TYR A 112 -12.15 9.32 13.22
CA TYR A 112 -11.21 8.48 13.97
C TYR A 112 -10.36 7.63 13.04
N LYS A 113 -9.07 7.55 13.36
CA LYS A 113 -8.09 6.73 12.65
C LYS A 113 -7.17 6.00 13.62
N ILE A 114 -6.66 4.84 13.22
CA ILE A 114 -5.78 3.99 14.01
C ILE A 114 -4.57 3.60 13.16
N VAL A 115 -3.37 3.77 13.69
CA VAL A 115 -2.12 3.32 13.06
C VAL A 115 -1.61 2.09 13.82
N PRO A 116 -1.66 0.89 13.23
CA PRO A 116 -1.18 -0.32 13.91
C PRO A 116 0.34 -0.28 14.15
N THR A 117 0.78 -1.08 15.13
CA THR A 117 2.20 -1.36 15.38
C THR A 117 2.85 -1.94 14.13
N GLU A 118 4.02 -1.41 13.74
CA GLU A 118 4.81 -1.87 12.57
C GLU A 118 4.11 -1.76 11.20
N SER A 119 2.88 -1.24 11.14
CA SER A 119 2.16 -1.06 9.89
C SER A 119 2.42 0.30 9.25
N LEU A 120 2.52 0.33 7.92
CA LEU A 120 2.56 1.55 7.11
C LEU A 120 1.16 2.10 6.77
N SER A 121 0.09 1.58 7.38
CA SER A 121 -1.30 1.96 7.11
C SER A 121 -1.96 2.74 8.25
N ILE A 122 -2.89 3.63 7.88
CA ILE A 122 -3.75 4.38 8.80
C ILE A 122 -5.20 3.94 8.53
N ILE A 123 -5.80 3.20 9.46
CA ILE A 123 -7.15 2.65 9.32
C ILE A 123 -8.17 3.68 9.83
N GLY A 124 -9.19 4.07 9.07
CA GLY A 124 -10.15 5.10 9.50
C GLY A 124 -11.59 4.89 9.05
N SER A 125 -12.53 5.47 9.78
CA SER A 125 -13.96 5.52 9.43
C SER A 125 -14.30 6.87 8.80
N SER A 126 -14.71 6.91 7.52
CA SER A 126 -15.28 8.12 6.91
C SER A 126 -16.71 7.87 6.40
N SER A 127 -17.55 8.91 6.51
CA SER A 127 -19.00 8.87 6.40
C SER A 127 -19.54 8.77 4.95
N LYS A 128 -20.77 8.25 4.85
CA LYS A 128 -21.55 7.77 3.68
C LYS A 128 -21.50 8.56 2.34
N ASN A 129 -20.92 9.76 2.27
CA ASN A 129 -20.88 10.58 1.04
C ASN A 129 -19.46 10.88 0.51
N THR A 130 -18.42 10.33 1.12
CA THR A 130 -17.10 10.18 0.49
C THR A 130 -16.88 8.68 0.39
N ALA A 131 -16.95 8.12 -0.82
CA ALA A 131 -16.72 6.69 -1.02
C ALA A 131 -15.41 6.29 -0.31
N GLY A 132 -15.50 5.31 0.57
CA GLY A 132 -14.48 5.00 1.57
C GLY A 132 -13.06 4.97 1.02
N GLU A 133 -12.27 5.98 1.36
CA GLU A 133 -10.83 5.85 1.34
C GLU A 133 -10.42 5.31 2.71
N LEU A 134 -10.34 3.99 2.79
CA LEU A 134 -9.36 3.36 3.64
C LEU A 134 -8.02 4.05 3.32
N TYR A 135 -7.36 4.70 4.29
CA TYR A 135 -5.92 4.92 4.19
C TYR A 135 -5.17 3.63 4.57
N THR A 136 -5.65 2.50 4.05
CA THR A 136 -4.74 1.41 3.82
C THR A 136 -3.75 1.95 2.78
N VAL A 137 -2.46 2.02 3.15
CA VAL A 137 -1.46 1.56 2.19
C VAL A 137 -1.78 0.08 2.02
N ASP A 138 -2.88 -0.19 1.34
CA ASP A 138 -3.17 -1.48 0.79
C ASP A 138 -2.00 -1.61 -0.15
N ILE A 139 -1.06 -2.50 0.19
CA ILE A 139 -0.04 -2.88 -0.75
C ILE A 139 -0.84 -3.65 -1.81
N GLN A 140 -1.51 -2.90 -2.68
CA GLN A 140 -2.16 -3.42 -3.85
C GLN A 140 -1.00 -3.90 -4.69
N PHE A 141 -0.73 -5.19 -4.57
CA PHE A 141 0.20 -5.84 -5.44
C PHE A 141 -0.33 -5.69 -6.86
N ASN A 142 0.32 -4.82 -7.64
CA ASN A 142 -0.17 -4.52 -8.98
C ASN A 142 -0.28 -5.82 -9.80
N ILE A 143 0.58 -6.80 -9.53
CA ILE A 143 0.54 -8.14 -10.15
C ILE A 143 -0.77 -8.91 -9.90
N ALA A 144 -1.49 -8.64 -8.80
CA ALA A 144 -2.75 -9.30 -8.46
C ALA A 144 -3.96 -8.67 -9.16
N THR A 145 -3.82 -7.43 -9.67
CA THR A 145 -4.91 -6.72 -10.36
C THR A 145 -5.36 -7.48 -11.61
N ARG A 146 -6.64 -7.35 -11.96
CA ARG A 146 -7.19 -8.04 -13.14
C ARG A 146 -6.52 -7.58 -14.44
N MET A 147 -6.19 -6.29 -14.53
CA MET A 147 -5.50 -5.71 -15.69
C MET A 147 -4.08 -6.26 -15.83
N ALA A 148 -3.27 -6.24 -14.76
CA ALA A 148 -1.93 -6.78 -14.79
C ALA A 148 -1.91 -8.28 -15.11
N ARG A 149 -2.83 -9.08 -14.55
CA ARG A 149 -2.93 -10.51 -14.87
C ARG A 149 -3.28 -10.78 -16.33
N ARG A 150 -4.12 -9.93 -16.95
CA ARG A 150 -4.42 -10.00 -18.39
C ARG A 150 -3.19 -9.64 -19.21
N ASN A 151 -2.53 -8.52 -18.91
CA ASN A 151 -1.35 -8.05 -19.62
C ASN A 151 -0.19 -9.05 -19.51
N LYS A 152 0.07 -9.57 -18.31
CA LYS A 152 1.03 -10.65 -18.07
C LYS A 152 0.75 -11.84 -18.97
N ARG A 153 -0.51 -12.27 -19.06
CA ARG A 153 -0.87 -13.42 -19.91
C ARG A 153 -0.67 -13.14 -21.40
N VAL A 154 -0.98 -11.93 -21.87
CA VAL A 154 -0.75 -11.55 -23.26
C VAL A 154 0.74 -11.61 -23.58
N ILE A 155 1.59 -11.04 -22.71
CA ILE A 155 3.05 -11.10 -22.88
C ILE A 155 3.55 -12.55 -22.82
N GLU A 156 3.03 -13.38 -21.92
CA GLU A 156 3.43 -14.79 -21.84
C GLU A 156 3.18 -15.55 -23.14
N LEU A 157 1.99 -15.37 -23.72
CA LEU A 157 1.58 -16.01 -24.97
C LEU A 157 2.38 -15.46 -26.16
N ALA A 158 2.58 -14.14 -26.22
CA ALA A 158 3.41 -13.51 -27.24
C ALA A 158 4.85 -14.02 -27.16
N ALA A 159 5.41 -14.11 -25.95
CA ALA A 159 6.74 -14.66 -25.72
C ALA A 159 6.84 -16.13 -26.16
N CYS A 160 5.82 -16.97 -25.87
CA CYS A 160 5.78 -18.33 -26.40
C CYS A 160 5.85 -18.37 -27.94
N GLY A 161 5.11 -17.49 -28.63
CA GLY A 161 5.14 -17.40 -30.10
C GLY A 161 6.51 -16.98 -30.63
N VAL A 162 7.08 -15.89 -30.08
CA VAL A 162 8.40 -15.38 -30.47
C VAL A 162 9.49 -16.42 -30.20
N LEU A 163 9.46 -17.08 -29.05
CA LEU A 163 10.43 -18.10 -28.64
C LEU A 163 10.34 -19.38 -29.49
N LEU A 164 9.15 -19.76 -29.96
CA LEU A 164 8.97 -20.89 -30.88
C LEU A 164 9.48 -20.56 -32.28
N ILE A 165 9.13 -19.40 -32.83
CA ILE A 165 9.59 -18.96 -34.15
C ILE A 165 11.11 -18.76 -34.15
N GLY A 166 11.63 -18.12 -33.10
CA GLY A 166 13.06 -17.90 -32.92
C GLY A 166 13.85 -19.13 -32.47
N ALA A 167 13.18 -20.26 -32.17
CA ALA A 167 13.82 -21.46 -31.64
C ALA A 167 15.03 -21.96 -32.47
N PRO A 168 14.98 -22.01 -33.82
CA PRO A 168 16.11 -22.50 -34.62
C PRO A 168 17.42 -21.74 -34.37
N LEU A 169 17.32 -20.46 -34.00
CA LEU A 169 18.46 -19.59 -33.70
C LEU A 169 18.77 -19.52 -32.20
N LEU A 170 17.74 -19.38 -31.35
CA LEU A 170 17.91 -19.17 -29.92
C LEU A 170 18.40 -20.41 -29.16
N ILE A 171 18.12 -21.61 -29.68
CA ILE A 171 18.42 -22.88 -29.00
C ILE A 171 19.92 -23.11 -28.77
N TRP A 172 20.79 -22.47 -29.56
CA TRP A 172 22.25 -22.60 -29.46
C TRP A 172 22.82 -21.86 -28.25
N GLY A 173 22.16 -20.80 -27.76
CA GLY A 173 22.59 -20.05 -26.59
C GLY A 173 22.07 -20.58 -25.25
N LEU A 174 21.28 -21.66 -25.27
CA LEU A 174 20.63 -22.25 -24.09
C LEU A 174 21.34 -23.52 -23.64
N LYS A 175 21.58 -23.65 -22.32
CA LYS A 175 22.24 -24.84 -21.75
C LYS A 175 21.40 -26.11 -21.88
N GLN A 176 20.08 -26.02 -21.73
CA GLN A 176 19.18 -27.17 -21.64
C GLN A 176 18.04 -27.07 -22.68
N LYS A 177 18.30 -27.61 -23.87
CA LYS A 177 17.43 -27.52 -25.06
C LYS A 177 16.06 -28.19 -24.89
N ARG A 178 16.02 -29.36 -24.26
CA ARG A 178 14.77 -30.11 -24.02
C ARG A 178 13.83 -29.36 -23.07
N ASN A 179 14.40 -28.80 -22.00
CA ASN A 179 13.63 -28.09 -20.99
C ASN A 179 13.09 -26.75 -21.50
N TYR A 180 13.77 -26.11 -22.46
CA TYR A 180 13.26 -24.93 -23.15
C TYR A 180 11.89 -25.17 -23.78
N PHE A 181 11.74 -26.19 -24.63
CA PHE A 181 10.44 -26.53 -25.23
C PHE A 181 9.43 -26.96 -24.16
N ARG A 182 9.84 -27.76 -23.17
CA ARG A 182 8.96 -28.13 -22.04
C ARG A 182 8.41 -26.90 -21.31
N ASN A 183 9.25 -25.88 -21.09
CA ASN A 183 8.86 -24.64 -20.43
C ASN A 183 7.91 -23.81 -21.30
N ILE A 184 8.15 -23.72 -22.62
CA ILE A 184 7.21 -23.08 -23.56
C ILE A 184 5.82 -23.70 -23.45
N PHE A 185 5.72 -25.04 -23.56
CA PHE A 185 4.43 -25.72 -23.45
C PHE A 185 3.83 -25.58 -22.04
N ALA A 186 4.63 -25.64 -20.98
CA ALA A 186 4.15 -25.43 -19.61
C ALA A 186 3.53 -24.03 -19.40
N VAL A 187 4.10 -22.98 -20.02
CA VAL A 187 3.54 -21.62 -19.98
C VAL A 187 2.30 -21.52 -20.86
N LEU A 188 2.32 -22.13 -22.06
CA LEU A 188 1.17 -22.17 -22.97
C LEU A 188 -0.07 -22.78 -22.29
N PHE A 189 0.10 -23.90 -21.58
CA PHE A 189 -0.96 -24.59 -20.82
C PHE A 189 -1.17 -24.07 -19.39
N ARG A 190 -0.65 -22.87 -19.05
CA ARG A 190 -0.81 -22.21 -17.73
C ARG A 190 -0.34 -23.03 -16.52
N ARG A 191 0.54 -24.02 -16.70
CA ARG A 191 1.17 -24.77 -15.60
C ARG A 191 2.31 -23.96 -14.95
N LYS A 192 2.96 -23.10 -15.73
CA LYS A 192 4.00 -22.16 -15.28
C LYS A 192 3.73 -20.75 -15.81
N SER A 193 4.47 -19.78 -15.28
CA SER A 193 4.68 -18.46 -15.88
C SER A 193 6.12 -18.34 -16.38
N TRP A 194 6.40 -17.41 -17.29
CA TRP A 194 7.79 -17.11 -17.64
C TRP A 194 8.55 -16.51 -16.46
N VAL A 195 7.95 -15.51 -15.79
CA VAL A 195 8.55 -14.80 -14.66
C VAL A 195 7.67 -14.97 -13.43
N GLY A 196 8.26 -15.47 -12.34
CA GLY A 196 7.60 -15.65 -11.05
C GLY A 196 8.55 -15.31 -9.90
N TYR A 197 8.07 -15.47 -8.66
CA TYR A 197 8.88 -15.17 -7.48
C TYR A 197 10.14 -16.03 -7.43
N ALA A 198 11.23 -15.44 -6.95
CA ALA A 198 12.42 -16.17 -6.57
C ALA A 198 12.09 -17.12 -5.40
N PRO A 199 12.59 -18.36 -5.42
CA PRO A 199 12.36 -19.31 -4.33
C PRO A 199 13.00 -18.81 -3.02
N THR A 200 12.29 -18.97 -1.91
CA THR A 200 12.71 -18.66 -0.54
C THR A 200 12.51 -19.89 0.35
N GLU A 201 13.30 -20.03 1.42
CA GLU A 201 13.20 -21.20 2.32
C GLU A 201 11.87 -21.20 3.11
N GLU A 202 11.35 -20.02 3.45
CA GLU A 202 10.08 -19.84 4.11
C GLU A 202 8.94 -19.54 3.13
N LYS A 203 7.75 -20.09 3.42
CA LYS A 203 6.52 -19.80 2.68
C LYS A 203 6.17 -18.32 2.85
N ILE A 204 6.06 -17.62 1.73
CA ILE A 204 5.74 -16.21 1.69
C ILE A 204 4.26 -16.02 2.06
N SER A 205 3.95 -15.81 3.34
CA SER A 205 2.59 -15.63 3.85
C SER A 205 1.90 -14.36 3.33
N ASP A 206 2.70 -13.39 2.86
CA ASP A 206 2.23 -12.01 2.64
C ASP A 206 2.19 -11.60 1.15
N LEU A 207 2.59 -12.48 0.21
CA LEU A 207 2.54 -12.20 -1.22
C LEU A 207 1.37 -12.90 -1.92
N PRO A 208 0.79 -12.27 -2.96
CA PRO A 208 -0.31 -12.87 -3.69
C PRO A 208 0.19 -14.10 -4.44
N ASN A 209 -0.57 -15.17 -4.39
CA ASN A 209 -0.20 -16.43 -5.03
C ASN A 209 -0.19 -16.27 -6.57
N ILE A 210 0.97 -16.50 -7.18
CA ILE A 210 1.16 -16.53 -8.63
C ILE A 210 1.76 -17.87 -9.05
N ARG A 211 1.67 -18.18 -10.35
CA ARG A 211 2.29 -19.40 -10.88
C ARG A 211 3.81 -19.34 -10.72
N VAL A 212 4.38 -20.51 -10.49
CA VAL A 212 5.84 -20.68 -10.47
C VAL A 212 6.43 -20.22 -11.81
N GLY A 213 7.45 -19.36 -11.71
CA GLY A 213 8.20 -18.82 -12.85
C GLY A 213 9.22 -19.82 -13.39
N VAL A 214 9.53 -19.73 -14.68
CA VAL A 214 10.73 -20.36 -15.25
C VAL A 214 11.98 -19.61 -14.81
N VAL A 215 11.90 -18.28 -14.80
CA VAL A 215 12.90 -17.36 -14.25
C VAL A 215 12.25 -16.44 -13.21
N SER A 216 13.09 -15.71 -12.49
CA SER A 216 12.70 -14.75 -11.46
C SER A 216 13.39 -13.39 -11.67
N PRO A 217 12.92 -12.31 -11.02
CA PRO A 217 13.60 -11.02 -11.07
C PRO A 217 15.07 -11.09 -10.62
N LEU A 218 15.39 -12.00 -9.69
CA LEU A 218 16.77 -12.26 -9.25
C LEU A 218 17.68 -12.74 -10.40
N ASP A 219 17.14 -13.49 -11.36
CA ASP A 219 17.91 -14.00 -12.49
C ASP A 219 18.40 -12.87 -13.42
N ALA A 220 17.71 -11.73 -13.44
CA ALA A 220 18.08 -10.55 -14.22
C ALA A 220 19.18 -9.70 -13.55
N LEU A 221 19.31 -9.76 -12.21
CA LEU A 221 20.28 -8.97 -11.43
C LEU A 221 21.70 -9.55 -11.44
N ARG A 222 21.89 -10.79 -11.91
CA ARG A 222 23.21 -11.48 -11.98
C ARG A 222 23.99 -11.52 -10.65
N LEU A 223 23.31 -11.41 -9.52
CA LEU A 223 23.91 -11.53 -8.19
C LEU A 223 24.16 -13.01 -7.87
N ALA A 224 25.37 -13.36 -7.43
CA ALA A 224 25.80 -14.75 -7.23
C ALA A 224 25.28 -15.37 -5.92
N GLN A 225 25.12 -14.55 -4.88
CA GLN A 225 24.63 -14.92 -3.56
C GLN A 225 23.80 -13.76 -3.04
N VAL A 226 22.52 -14.00 -2.77
CA VAL A 226 21.60 -13.03 -2.16
C VAL A 226 20.96 -13.73 -0.98
N ASP A 227 21.00 -13.07 0.16
CA ASP A 227 20.37 -13.48 1.41
C ASP A 227 18.85 -13.54 1.26
N ASP A 228 18.21 -14.41 2.03
CA ASP A 228 16.76 -14.63 1.95
C ASP A 228 15.92 -13.37 2.21
N PRO A 229 16.27 -12.47 3.17
CA PRO A 229 15.59 -11.19 3.33
C PRO A 229 15.62 -10.31 2.07
N THR A 230 16.77 -10.22 1.40
CA THR A 230 16.87 -9.47 0.15
C THR A 230 16.07 -10.14 -0.98
N ARG A 231 16.00 -11.47 -1.05
CA ARG A 231 15.13 -12.18 -2.01
C ARG A 231 13.66 -11.87 -1.77
N GLN A 232 13.21 -11.90 -0.52
CA GLN A 232 11.84 -11.52 -0.15
C GLN A 232 11.54 -10.08 -0.55
N ARG A 233 12.48 -9.15 -0.31
CA ARG A 233 12.36 -7.75 -0.71
C ARG A 233 12.24 -7.56 -2.23
N ILE A 234 13.02 -8.31 -3.01
CA ILE A 234 12.93 -8.31 -4.48
C ILE A 234 11.55 -8.83 -4.93
N ASN A 235 11.08 -9.94 -4.36
CA ASN A 235 9.75 -10.50 -4.67
C ASN A 235 8.63 -9.51 -4.31
N PHE A 236 8.75 -8.82 -3.18
CA PHE A 236 7.84 -7.78 -2.75
C PHE A 236 7.73 -6.63 -3.74
N PHE A 237 8.87 -6.05 -4.16
CA PHE A 237 8.87 -4.96 -5.14
C PHE A 237 8.35 -5.41 -6.50
N TYR A 238 8.73 -6.61 -6.94
CA TYR A 238 8.19 -7.18 -8.17
C TYR A 238 6.67 -7.36 -8.11
N ALA A 239 6.11 -7.79 -6.97
CA ALA A 239 4.66 -7.93 -6.81
C ALA A 239 3.95 -6.57 -6.71
N LYS A 240 4.52 -5.63 -5.95
CA LYS A 240 3.96 -4.31 -5.64
C LYS A 240 3.94 -3.41 -6.88
N ASP A 241 5.10 -3.23 -7.52
CA ASP A 241 5.30 -2.26 -8.58
C ASP A 241 5.25 -2.90 -9.98
N TYR A 242 4.72 -4.12 -10.08
CA TYR A 242 4.68 -4.94 -11.30
C TYR A 242 4.24 -4.14 -12.53
N LYS A 243 5.07 -4.15 -13.58
CA LYS A 243 4.66 -3.78 -14.94
C LYS A 243 4.95 -4.92 -15.89
N ALA A 244 4.09 -5.05 -16.90
CA ALA A 244 4.21 -6.10 -17.91
C ALA A 244 5.53 -5.95 -18.71
N THR A 245 6.05 -4.73 -18.86
CA THR A 245 7.36 -4.43 -19.45
C THR A 245 8.52 -5.03 -18.68
N ASP A 246 8.41 -5.14 -17.35
CA ASP A 246 9.47 -5.66 -16.51
C ASP A 246 9.69 -7.15 -16.79
N ASP A 247 8.62 -7.90 -17.08
CA ASP A 247 8.73 -9.30 -17.49
C ASP A 247 9.51 -9.46 -18.80
N VAL A 248 9.34 -8.54 -19.75
CA VAL A 248 10.07 -8.56 -21.02
C VAL A 248 11.56 -8.30 -20.78
N GLU A 249 11.88 -7.33 -19.94
CA GLU A 249 13.26 -7.03 -19.56
C GLU A 249 13.92 -8.20 -18.81
N ILE A 250 13.22 -8.80 -17.85
CA ILE A 250 13.68 -9.97 -17.10
C ILE A 250 13.91 -11.15 -18.06
N LEU A 251 12.97 -11.43 -18.95
CA LEU A 251 13.10 -12.48 -19.97
C LEU A 251 14.32 -12.28 -20.86
N PHE A 252 14.57 -11.04 -21.31
CA PHE A 252 15.72 -10.71 -22.14
C PHE A 252 17.03 -10.88 -21.38
N LYS A 253 17.13 -10.35 -20.16
CA LYS A 253 18.34 -10.45 -19.32
C LYS A 253 18.62 -11.89 -18.86
N ALA A 254 17.57 -12.67 -18.60
CA ALA A 254 17.64 -14.06 -18.15
C ALA A 254 17.52 -15.09 -19.29
N PHE A 255 17.62 -14.67 -20.56
CA PHE A 255 17.43 -15.52 -21.74
C PHE A 255 18.16 -16.86 -21.65
N ARG A 256 19.44 -16.86 -21.23
CA ARG A 256 20.27 -18.08 -21.13
C ARG A 256 19.75 -19.11 -20.12
N LYS A 257 18.84 -18.71 -19.23
CA LYS A 257 18.24 -19.53 -18.16
C LYS A 257 16.83 -20.03 -18.50
N LEU A 258 16.27 -19.69 -19.66
CA LEU A 258 14.91 -20.13 -20.06
C LEU A 258 14.78 -21.66 -20.23
N GLY A 259 15.91 -22.36 -20.37
CA GLY A 259 15.96 -23.82 -20.38
C GLY A 259 16.06 -24.48 -19.00
N ARG A 260 16.01 -23.74 -17.89
CA ARG A 260 16.13 -24.34 -16.54
C ARG A 260 15.02 -25.34 -16.21
#